data_AF-A0A0G0NB52-F1
#
_entry.id   AF-A0A0G0NB52-F1
#
_cell.length_a   1.000
_cell.length_b   1.000
_cell.length_c   1.000
_cell.angle_alpha   90.00
_cell.angle_beta   90.00
_cell.angle_gamma   90.00
#
_symmetry.space_group_name_H-M   'P 1'
#
loop_
_entity.id
_entity.type
_entity.pdbx_description
1 polymer ?
#
loop_
_entity_poly.entity_id
_entity_poly.type
_entity_poly.pdbx_seq_one_letter_code
_entity_poly.pdbx_strand_id
1 'polypeptide(L)' 'MTPNELTRIAKHIIKNNIYLTLGTADKDPWVAPVFYAVDNKYNFYYISQMDSLHTK' A
#
# COMPACT_ATOMS: atom_id res chain seq x y z
N MET A 1 -3.28 2.02 -23.86
CA MET A 1 -4.16 1.39 -22.86
C MET A 1 -5.31 2.34 -22.55
N THR A 2 -6.53 1.84 -22.55
CA THR A 2 -7.73 2.57 -22.16
C THR A 2 -7.81 2.71 -20.63
N PRO A 3 -8.58 3.69 -20.09
CA PRO A 3 -8.80 3.80 -18.64
C PRO A 3 -9.33 2.51 -17.99
N ASN A 4 -10.16 1.74 -18.71
CA ASN A 4 -10.69 0.46 -18.25
C ASN A 4 -9.61 -0.61 -18.15
N GLU A 5 -8.67 -0.65 -19.09
CA GLU A 5 -7.53 -1.57 -19.05
C GLU A 5 -6.61 -1.24 -17.86
N LEU A 6 -6.32 0.04 -17.64
CA LEU A 6 -5.52 0.48 -16.50
C LEU A 6 -6.18 0.12 -15.16
N THR A 7 -7.50 0.33 -15.06
CA THR A 7 -8.28 -0.05 -13.87
C THR A 7 -8.20 -1.55 -13.63
N ARG A 8 -8.36 -2.36 -14.67
CA ARG A 8 -8.27 -3.83 -14.56
C ARG A 8 -6.88 -4.27 -14.07
N ILE A 9 -5.82 -3.67 -14.61
CA ILE A 9 -4.44 -3.96 -14.21
C ILE A 9 -4.20 -3.58 -12.75
N ALA A 10 -4.60 -2.38 -12.33
CA ALA A 10 -4.44 -1.93 -10.94
C ALA A 10 -5.14 -2.88 -9.96
N LYS A 11 -6.39 -3.27 -10.24
CA LYS A 11 -7.14 -4.23 -9.42
C LYS A 11 -6.45 -5.59 -9.35
N HIS A 12 -5.86 -6.05 -10.46
CA HIS A 12 -5.11 -7.31 -10.50
C HIS A 12 -3.85 -7.24 -9.63
N ILE A 13 -3.09 -6.15 -9.70
CA ILE A 13 -1.88 -5.94 -8.88
C ILE A 13 -2.25 -5.95 -7.39
N ILE A 14 -3.26 -5.16 -7.01
CA ILE A 14 -3.69 -5.03 -5.61
C ILE A 14 -4.18 -6.38 -5.04
N LYS A 15 -4.89 -7.17 -5.84
CA LYS A 15 -5.44 -8.47 -5.39
C LYS A 15 -4.35 -9.54 -5.21
N ASN A 16 -3.29 -9.50 -6.01
CA ASN A 16 -2.29 -10.58 -6.04
C ASN A 16 -1.01 -10.26 -5.23
N ASN A 17 -0.88 -9.03 -4.72
CA ASN A 17 0.23 -8.66 -3.85
C ASN A 17 -0.14 -8.83 -2.37
N ILE A 18 0.86 -9.24 -1.59
CA ILE A 18 0.77 -9.43 -0.13
C ILE A 18 1.41 -8.24 0.62
N TYR A 19 2.37 -7.57 -0.04
CA TYR A 19 3.13 -6.46 0.50
C TYR A 19 2.95 -5.20 -0.36
N LEU A 20 2.98 -4.04 0.30
CA LEU A 20 3.13 -2.74 -0.36
C LEU A 20 4.34 -2.01 0.23
N THR A 21 4.93 -1.12 -0.56
CA THR A 21 5.97 -0.21 -0.08
C THR A 21 5.30 1.06 0.44
N LEU A 22 5.36 1.27 1.76
CA LEU A 22 4.85 2.47 2.41
C LEU A 22 5.96 3.51 2.47
N GLY A 23 5.77 4.63 1.78
CA GLY A 23 6.63 5.80 1.89
C GLY A 23 6.02 6.82 2.83
N THR A 24 6.80 7.26 3.82
CA THR A 24 6.43 8.34 4.74
C THR A 24 7.45 9.46 4.63
N ALA A 25 6.97 10.70 4.64
CA ALA A 25 7.81 11.88 4.55
C ALA A 25 7.55 12.76 5.77
N ASP A 26 8.34 12.55 6.82
CA ASP A 26 8.54 13.54 7.88
C ASP A 26 9.85 14.31 7.57
N LYS A 27 10.70 14.61 8.57
CA LYS A 27 11.96 15.32 8.35
C LYS A 27 12.91 14.57 7.40
N ASP A 28 12.98 13.25 7.52
CA ASP A 28 13.80 12.37 6.69
C ASP A 28 12.90 11.34 5.99
N PRO A 29 12.67 11.48 4.67
CA PRO A 29 11.83 10.54 3.92
C PRO A 29 12.34 9.11 4.01
N TRP A 30 11.41 8.18 4.21
CA TRP A 30 11.72 6.77 4.41
C TRP A 30 10.70 5.87 3.69
N VAL A 31 11.13 4.66 3.34
CA VAL A 31 10.29 3.62 2.75
C VAL A 31 10.44 2.29 3.50
N ALA A 32 9.32 1.61 3.76
CA ALA A 32 9.31 0.28 4.35
C ALA A 32 8.30 -0.64 3.64
N PRO A 33 8.62 -1.93 3.42
CA PRO A 33 7.61 -2.91 3.01
C PRO A 33 6.70 -3.25 4.20
N VAL A 34 5.38 -3.22 3.99
CA VAL A 34 4.38 -3.61 5.00
C VAL A 34 3.41 -4.64 4.42
N PHE A 35 2.97 -5.59 5.27
CA PHE A 35 1.87 -6.48 4.93
C PHE A 35 0.57 -5.66 4.89
N TYR A 36 -0.25 -5.86 3.86
CA TYR A 36 -1.47 -5.09 3.70
C TYR A 36 -2.68 -5.95 3.33
N ALA A 37 -3.86 -5.40 3.57
CA ALA A 37 -5.14 -5.89 3.08
C ALA A 37 -5.95 -4.72 2.51
N VAL A 38 -6.90 -5.03 1.64
CA VAL A 38 -7.84 -4.04 1.08
C VAL A 38 -9.28 -4.49 1.25
N ASP A 39 -10.18 -3.53 1.44
CA ASP A 39 -11.62 -3.80 1.41
C ASP A 39 -12.20 -3.68 -0.01
N ASN A 40 -13.51 -3.94 -0.14
CA ASN A 40 -14.22 -3.86 -1.42
C ASN A 40 -14.27 -2.43 -2.02
N LYS A 41 -13.93 -1.40 -1.23
CA LYS A 41 -13.85 0.00 -1.66
C LYS A 41 -12.40 0.44 -1.94
N TYR A 42 -11.43 -0.47 -1.88
CA TYR A 42 -10.00 -0.19 -2.02
C TYR A 42 -9.45 0.74 -0.92
N ASN A 43 -10.02 0.70 0.28
CA ASN A 43 -9.32 1.22 1.46
C ASN A 43 -8.18 0.28 1.82
N PHE A 44 -6.98 0.82 2.01
CA PHE A 44 -5.77 0.05 2.36
C PHE A 44 -5.58 0.03 3.87
N TYR A 45 -5.32 -1.16 4.39
CA TYR A 45 -5.01 -1.40 5.79
C TYR A 45 -3.67 -2.12 5.85
N TYR A 46 -2.83 -1.80 6.82
CA TYR A 46 -1.56 -2.49 7.05
C TYR A 46 -1.38 -2.77 8.54
N ILE A 47 -0.57 -3.77 8.84
CA ILE A 47 -0.22 -4.12 10.23
C ILE A 47 1.20 -3.64 10.49
N SER A 48 1.41 -3.00 11.64
CA SER A 48 2.71 -2.48 12.05
C SER A 48 2.89 -2.58 13.57
N GLN A 49 4.14 -2.55 14.01
CA GLN A 49 4.45 -2.25 15.40
C GLN A 49 4.26 -0.76 15.66
N MET A 50 3.80 -0.40 16.86
CA MET A 50 3.49 0.99 17.24
C MET A 50 4.72 1.90 17.31
N ASP A 51 5.91 1.32 17.47
CA ASP A 51 7.20 2.01 17.56
C ASP A 51 7.95 2.08 16.22
N SER A 52 7.34 1.60 15.14
CA SER A 52 7.91 1.68 13.78
C SER A 52 8.06 3.13 13.31
N LEU A 53 9.08 3.39 12.47
CA LEU A 53 9.38 4.74 11.98
C LEU A 53 8.21 5.38 11.21
N HIS A 54 7.47 4.60 10.42
CA HIS A 54 6.29 5.07 9.68
C HIS A 54 5.02 5.23 10.53
N THR A 55 5.11 5.08 11.85
CA THR A 55 4.01 5.28 12.81
C THR A 55 4.21 6.53 13.68
N LYS A 56 5.40 7.16 13.61
CA LYS A 56 5.74 8.36 14.38
C LYS A 56 5.25 9.64 13.70
#